data_AF-A0A2S6R9Z8-F1
#
_entry.id   AF-A0A2S6R9Z8-F1
#
_cell.length_a   1.000
_cell.length_b   1.000
_cell.length_c   1.000
_cell.angle_alpha   90.00
_cell.angle_beta   90.00
_cell.angle_gamma   90.00
#
_symmetry.space_group_name_H-M   'P 1'
#
loop_
_entity.id
_entity.type
_entity.pdbx_description
1 polymer ?
#
loop_
_entity_poly.entity_id
_entity_poly.type
_entity_poly.pdbx_seq_one_letter_code
_entity_poly.pdbx_strand_id
1 'polypeptide(L)'
;RSALNVTANPFDNLILQAREDSYPKRRGMTRVKELLAAGVNVGIGHDSIMDPWYPLGRGDMVEAASLTLHVCQMSGAREIDACFDMITWRNAHNLGLEDYGVTPGAKADLVVFDAASKSDVLRLNPARTHVFKGGKLVAQTKPAESTVMGGAVNFTRGN
;
A
#
# COMPACT_ATOMS: atom_id res chain seq x y z
N ARG A 1 2.71 -26.33 -11.31
CA ARG A 1 2.21 -25.02 -10.81
C ARG A 1 1.97 -24.13 -12.03
N SER A 2 0.86 -23.39 -12.12
CA SER A 2 0.43 -22.66 -13.33
C SER A 2 1.13 -21.31 -13.58
N ALA A 3 2.03 -20.87 -12.69
CA ALA A 3 2.78 -19.60 -12.80
C ALA A 3 1.92 -18.33 -12.93
N LEU A 4 0.65 -18.38 -12.54
CA LEU A 4 -0.25 -17.22 -12.58
C LEU A 4 0.03 -16.25 -11.43
N ASN A 5 -0.16 -14.98 -11.75
CA ASN A 5 -0.11 -13.84 -10.86
C ASN A 5 -1.53 -13.48 -10.38
N VAL A 6 -1.65 -12.90 -9.18
CA VAL A 6 -2.93 -12.43 -8.62
C VAL A 6 -2.84 -10.94 -8.31
N THR A 7 -3.92 -10.21 -8.52
CA THR A 7 -4.07 -8.81 -8.07
C THR A 7 -5.27 -8.72 -7.14
N ALA A 8 -5.10 -8.08 -5.98
CA ALA A 8 -6.17 -7.78 -5.02
C ALA A 8 -6.50 -6.29 -5.04
N ASN A 9 -7.78 -5.93 -5.00
CA ASN A 9 -8.25 -4.55 -5.16
C ASN A 9 -9.03 -4.13 -3.90
N PRO A 10 -8.35 -3.69 -2.83
CA PRO A 10 -8.92 -3.60 -1.48
C PRO A 10 -10.09 -2.64 -1.34
N PHE A 11 -10.06 -1.49 -2.01
CA PHE A 11 -11.15 -0.52 -1.97
C PHE A 11 -12.40 -1.10 -2.62
N ASP A 12 -12.32 -1.46 -3.89
CA ASP A 12 -13.43 -1.99 -4.66
C ASP A 12 -13.95 -3.32 -4.14
N ASN A 13 -13.07 -4.23 -3.70
CA ASN A 13 -13.52 -5.50 -3.12
C ASN A 13 -14.33 -5.27 -1.84
N LEU A 14 -13.94 -4.33 -0.97
CA LEU A 14 -14.71 -4.05 0.24
C LEU A 14 -16.02 -3.28 -0.02
N ILE A 15 -16.07 -2.48 -1.08
CA ILE A 15 -17.26 -1.70 -1.43
C ILE A 15 -18.26 -2.50 -2.26
N LEU A 16 -17.80 -3.35 -3.18
CA LEU A 16 -18.67 -4.00 -4.17
C LEU A 16 -19.08 -5.42 -3.75
N GLN A 17 -18.27 -6.11 -2.95
CA GLN A 17 -18.59 -7.48 -2.54
C GLN A 17 -19.56 -7.50 -1.36
N ALA A 18 -20.15 -8.68 -1.09
CA ALA A 18 -21.03 -8.91 0.05
C ALA A 18 -22.31 -8.04 0.09
N ARG A 19 -22.70 -7.45 -1.06
CA ARG A 19 -23.92 -6.64 -1.18
C ARG A 19 -25.20 -7.48 -1.06
N GLU A 20 -25.13 -8.75 -1.42
CA GLU A 20 -26.23 -9.71 -1.28
C GLU A 20 -26.20 -10.49 0.05
N ASP A 21 -25.11 -10.40 0.82
CA ASP A 21 -25.04 -11.01 2.15
C ASP A 21 -25.94 -10.23 3.13
N SER A 22 -26.69 -10.97 3.95
CA SER A 22 -27.36 -10.44 5.14
C SER A 22 -26.36 -10.28 6.30
N TYR A 23 -26.53 -11.02 7.39
CA TYR A 23 -25.56 -11.10 8.49
C TYR A 23 -25.25 -12.56 8.84
N PRO A 24 -23.97 -12.90 9.07
CA PRO A 24 -22.78 -12.03 9.01
C PRO A 24 -22.37 -11.63 7.58
N LYS A 25 -21.78 -10.44 7.42
CA LYS A 25 -21.31 -9.93 6.13
C LYS A 25 -19.84 -10.30 5.92
N ARG A 26 -19.52 -10.99 4.81
CA ARG A 26 -18.13 -11.36 4.50
C ARG A 26 -17.29 -10.15 4.08
N ARG A 27 -15.96 -10.26 4.16
CA ARG A 27 -15.03 -9.21 3.71
C ARG A 27 -14.92 -9.09 2.18
N GLY A 28 -15.13 -10.19 1.45
CA GLY A 28 -15.07 -10.19 -0.02
C GLY A 28 -13.66 -10.08 -0.63
N MET A 29 -12.61 -10.17 0.19
CA MET A 29 -11.23 -10.17 -0.26
C MET A 29 -10.77 -11.56 -0.73
N THR A 30 -9.88 -11.61 -1.72
CA THR A 30 -9.20 -12.87 -2.09
C THR A 30 -8.27 -13.36 -0.96
N ARG A 31 -7.76 -14.59 -1.07
CA ARG A 31 -6.93 -15.25 -0.05
C ARG A 31 -5.47 -14.78 -0.06
N VAL A 32 -5.25 -13.47 0.07
CA VAL A 32 -3.92 -12.84 -0.09
C VAL A 32 -2.86 -13.51 0.79
N LYS A 33 -3.15 -13.68 2.08
CA LYS A 33 -2.21 -14.25 3.06
C LYS A 33 -1.83 -15.69 2.72
N GLU A 34 -2.81 -16.51 2.37
CA GLU A 34 -2.61 -17.91 2.02
C GLU A 34 -1.90 -18.07 0.67
N LEU A 35 -2.23 -17.23 -0.31
CA LEU A 35 -1.57 -17.24 -1.62
C LEU A 35 -0.09 -16.86 -1.50
N LEU A 36 0.23 -15.83 -0.71
CA LEU A 36 1.61 -15.46 -0.40
C LEU A 36 2.35 -16.61 0.30
N ALA A 37 1.73 -17.25 1.29
CA ALA A 37 2.32 -18.40 1.99
C ALA A 37 2.54 -19.61 1.06
N ALA A 38 1.71 -19.78 0.03
CA ALA A 38 1.86 -20.81 -1.00
C ALA A 38 2.92 -20.48 -2.07
N GLY A 39 3.54 -19.28 -2.00
CA GLY A 39 4.52 -18.80 -2.97
C GLY A 39 3.90 -18.29 -4.28
N VAL A 40 2.62 -17.95 -4.28
CA VAL A 40 1.97 -17.25 -5.40
C VAL A 40 2.33 -15.77 -5.34
N ASN A 41 2.62 -15.17 -6.48
CA ASN A 41 2.82 -13.73 -6.54
C ASN A 41 1.46 -13.01 -6.47
N VAL A 42 1.32 -12.12 -5.49
CA VAL A 42 0.11 -11.30 -5.30
C VAL A 42 0.52 -9.84 -5.32
N GLY A 43 -0.15 -9.03 -6.12
CA GLY A 43 -0.02 -7.59 -6.17
C GLY A 43 -1.29 -6.89 -5.68
N ILE A 44 -1.23 -5.58 -5.50
CA ILE A 44 -2.39 -4.75 -5.13
C ILE A 44 -2.67 -3.73 -6.23
N GLY A 45 -3.94 -3.64 -6.63
CA GLY A 45 -4.46 -2.56 -7.47
C GLY A 45 -5.31 -1.58 -6.67
N HIS A 46 -5.37 -0.33 -7.11
CA HIS A 46 -6.41 0.59 -6.62
C HIS A 46 -7.77 0.28 -7.27
N ASP A 47 -7.75 -0.26 -8.49
CA ASP A 47 -8.91 -0.53 -9.36
C ASP A 47 -9.54 0.76 -9.90
N SER A 48 -10.42 1.39 -9.13
CA SER A 48 -11.21 2.55 -9.56
C SER A 48 -10.85 3.82 -8.79
N ILE A 49 -10.86 4.98 -9.47
CA ILE A 49 -10.66 6.31 -8.87
C ILE A 49 -11.69 7.26 -9.45
N MET A 50 -12.55 7.81 -8.59
CA MET A 50 -13.55 8.81 -8.97
C MET A 50 -14.43 8.35 -10.16
N ASP A 51 -14.88 7.10 -10.15
CA ASP A 51 -15.68 6.50 -11.22
C ASP A 51 -17.00 5.91 -10.69
N PRO A 52 -17.88 5.35 -11.55
CA PRO A 52 -19.18 4.81 -11.13
C PRO A 52 -19.13 3.64 -10.14
N TRP A 53 -18.00 2.94 -10.02
CA TRP A 53 -17.84 1.78 -9.14
C TRP A 53 -17.22 2.18 -7.79
N TYR A 54 -16.28 3.13 -7.79
CA TYR A 54 -15.70 3.69 -6.58
C TYR A 54 -15.58 5.23 -6.66
N PRO A 55 -16.42 5.98 -5.91
CA PRO A 55 -16.52 7.44 -6.04
C PRO A 55 -15.43 8.20 -5.27
N LEU A 56 -14.45 7.51 -4.70
CA LEU A 56 -13.35 8.09 -3.92
C LEU A 56 -12.00 7.78 -4.58
N GLY A 57 -10.92 8.05 -3.85
CA GLY A 57 -9.56 7.68 -4.24
C GLY A 57 -8.74 8.86 -4.73
N ARG A 58 -7.43 8.76 -4.50
CA ARG A 58 -6.44 9.75 -4.94
C ARG A 58 -5.22 9.11 -5.61
N GLY A 59 -5.33 7.84 -6.00
CA GLY A 59 -4.24 7.08 -6.60
C GLY A 59 -3.10 6.72 -5.65
N ASP A 60 -3.37 6.71 -4.33
CA ASP A 60 -2.35 6.39 -3.32
C ASP A 60 -2.30 4.87 -3.05
N MET A 61 -1.25 4.22 -3.56
CA MET A 61 -1.06 2.79 -3.35
C MET A 61 -0.69 2.42 -1.90
N VAL A 62 -0.15 3.33 -1.10
CA VAL A 62 0.12 3.07 0.33
C VAL A 62 -1.19 2.97 1.11
N GLU A 63 -2.22 3.74 0.74
CA GLU A 63 -3.56 3.57 1.31
C GLU A 63 -4.16 2.22 0.94
N ALA A 64 -4.02 1.78 -0.33
CA ALA A 64 -4.46 0.46 -0.76
C ALA A 64 -3.73 -0.67 0.01
N ALA A 65 -2.41 -0.55 0.18
CA ALA A 65 -1.63 -1.50 0.98
C ALA A 65 -2.04 -1.51 2.46
N SER A 66 -2.28 -0.34 3.05
CA SER A 66 -2.77 -0.21 4.42
C SER A 66 -4.15 -0.86 4.58
N LEU A 67 -5.09 -0.64 3.67
CA LEU A 67 -6.39 -1.30 3.72
C LEU A 67 -6.28 -2.83 3.56
N THR A 68 -5.37 -3.29 2.68
CA THR A 68 -5.08 -4.72 2.50
C THR A 68 -4.57 -5.36 3.78
N LEU A 69 -3.65 -4.70 4.50
CA LEU A 69 -3.15 -5.14 5.79
C LEU A 69 -4.29 -5.46 6.77
N HIS A 70 -5.28 -4.56 6.87
CA HIS A 70 -6.40 -4.70 7.78
C HIS A 70 -7.37 -5.82 7.35
N VAL A 71 -7.82 -5.79 6.10
CA VAL A 71 -8.84 -6.74 5.61
C VAL A 71 -8.31 -8.18 5.56
N CYS A 72 -7.01 -8.35 5.27
CA CYS A 72 -6.34 -9.65 5.22
C CYS A 72 -5.76 -10.09 6.57
N GLN A 73 -5.84 -9.27 7.62
CA GLN A 73 -5.27 -9.56 8.95
C GLN A 73 -3.78 -9.92 8.89
N MET A 74 -3.01 -9.04 8.25
CA MET A 74 -1.58 -9.18 7.98
C MET A 74 -0.73 -8.29 8.91
N SER A 75 -0.88 -8.47 10.23
CA SER A 75 -0.27 -7.61 11.25
C SER A 75 1.10 -8.05 11.75
N GLY A 76 1.60 -9.22 11.33
CA GLY A 76 2.97 -9.65 11.67
C GLY A 76 4.01 -8.80 10.95
N ALA A 77 5.17 -8.55 11.57
CA ALA A 77 6.21 -7.66 11.00
C ALA A 77 6.58 -7.98 9.53
N ARG A 78 6.76 -9.27 9.20
CA ARG A 78 7.01 -9.72 7.81
C ARG A 78 5.81 -9.55 6.88
N GLU A 79 4.60 -9.63 7.42
CA GLU A 79 3.36 -9.45 6.67
C GLU A 79 3.13 -7.97 6.32
N ILE A 80 3.46 -7.06 7.24
CA ILE A 80 3.48 -5.61 7.02
C ILE A 80 4.45 -5.27 5.89
N ASP A 81 5.68 -5.79 5.93
CA ASP A 81 6.64 -5.61 4.84
C ASP A 81 6.12 -6.18 3.51
N ALA A 82 5.48 -7.35 3.55
CA ALA A 82 4.88 -7.95 2.36
C ALA A 82 3.76 -7.07 1.77
N CYS A 83 2.95 -6.39 2.60
CA CYS A 83 1.95 -5.44 2.11
C CYS A 83 2.57 -4.29 1.31
N PHE A 84 3.73 -3.78 1.72
CA PHE A 84 4.47 -2.79 0.94
C PHE A 84 5.07 -3.38 -0.35
N ASP A 85 5.57 -4.62 -0.29
CA ASP A 85 6.11 -5.30 -1.47
C ASP A 85 5.02 -5.58 -2.53
N MET A 86 3.76 -5.76 -2.11
CA MET A 86 2.61 -5.93 -2.99
C MET A 86 2.28 -4.71 -3.85
N ILE A 87 2.75 -3.50 -3.48
CA ILE A 87 2.58 -2.28 -4.28
C ILE A 87 3.85 -1.85 -5.02
N THR A 88 4.92 -2.65 -4.93
CA THR A 88 6.22 -2.38 -5.58
C THR A 88 6.66 -3.60 -6.39
N TRP A 89 7.53 -4.44 -5.83
CA TRP A 89 8.18 -5.57 -6.51
C TRP A 89 7.21 -6.60 -7.06
N ARG A 90 6.15 -6.91 -6.31
CA ARG A 90 5.18 -7.93 -6.75
C ARG A 90 4.28 -7.40 -7.86
N ASN A 91 3.98 -6.11 -7.87
CA ASN A 91 3.30 -5.46 -8.98
C ASN A 91 4.20 -5.37 -10.22
N ALA A 92 5.49 -5.08 -10.05
CA ALA A 92 6.45 -5.14 -11.16
C ALA A 92 6.50 -6.54 -11.77
N HIS A 93 6.50 -7.59 -10.95
CA HIS A 93 6.40 -8.97 -11.41
C HIS A 93 5.05 -9.27 -12.09
N ASN A 94 3.93 -8.75 -11.58
CA ASN A 94 2.62 -8.89 -12.24
C ASN A 94 2.62 -8.31 -13.65
N LEU A 95 3.35 -7.22 -13.87
CA LEU A 95 3.47 -6.52 -15.15
C LEU A 95 4.59 -7.05 -16.05
N GLY A 96 5.37 -8.04 -15.59
CA GLY A 96 6.50 -8.59 -16.36
C GLY A 96 7.66 -7.62 -16.54
N LEU A 97 7.89 -6.71 -15.58
CA LEU A 97 9.01 -5.76 -15.66
C LEU A 97 10.32 -6.44 -15.26
N GLU A 98 11.30 -6.44 -16.16
CA GLU A 98 12.62 -7.05 -15.93
C GLU A 98 13.63 -6.07 -15.31
N ASP A 99 13.55 -4.78 -15.66
CA ASP A 99 14.48 -3.71 -15.19
C ASP A 99 13.91 -2.89 -14.02
N TYR A 100 13.20 -3.51 -13.09
CA TYR A 100 12.62 -2.81 -11.93
C TYR A 100 13.51 -2.99 -10.71
N GLY A 101 13.92 -1.88 -10.08
CA GLY A 101 14.53 -1.91 -8.76
C GLY A 101 15.66 -0.93 -8.48
N VAL A 102 16.08 -0.87 -7.21
CA VAL A 102 17.19 -0.03 -6.74
C VAL A 102 18.47 -0.86 -6.66
N THR A 103 19.09 -1.09 -7.82
CA THR A 103 20.38 -1.81 -7.93
C THR A 103 21.30 -1.10 -8.92
N PRO A 104 22.64 -1.21 -8.79
CA PRO A 104 23.57 -0.63 -9.76
C PRO A 104 23.30 -1.14 -11.18
N GLY A 105 23.21 -0.23 -12.15
CA GLY A 105 22.92 -0.55 -13.55
C GLY A 105 21.43 -0.54 -13.93
N ALA A 106 20.52 -0.57 -12.95
CA ALA A 106 19.09 -0.41 -13.20
C ALA A 106 18.73 1.03 -13.60
N LYS A 107 17.53 1.22 -14.16
CA LYS A 107 16.98 2.56 -14.44
C LYS A 107 16.89 3.35 -13.14
N ALA A 108 17.30 4.62 -13.17
CA ALA A 108 17.20 5.53 -12.03
C ALA A 108 15.76 6.04 -11.82
N ASP A 109 14.85 5.10 -11.58
CA ASP A 109 13.43 5.28 -11.32
C ASP A 109 13.17 4.93 -9.85
N LEU A 110 12.92 5.93 -9.00
CA LEU A 110 12.72 5.69 -7.56
C LEU A 110 11.84 6.76 -6.92
N VAL A 111 11.24 6.38 -5.79
CA VAL A 111 10.45 7.26 -4.93
C VAL A 111 11.08 7.30 -3.55
N VAL A 112 11.27 8.49 -3.01
CA VAL A 112 11.74 8.72 -1.63
C VAL A 112 10.56 9.08 -0.75
N PHE A 113 10.38 8.35 0.34
CA PHE A 113 9.35 8.60 1.34
C PHE A 113 9.94 9.32 2.56
N ASP A 114 9.16 10.16 3.22
CA ASP A 114 9.50 10.74 4.53
C ASP A 114 9.24 9.72 5.66
N ALA A 115 9.95 8.59 5.62
CA ALA A 115 9.84 7.52 6.61
C ALA A 115 11.10 6.65 6.62
N ALA A 116 11.39 6.05 7.79
CA ALA A 116 12.58 5.23 8.00
C ALA A 116 12.40 3.74 7.60
N SER A 117 11.17 3.28 7.43
CA SER A 117 10.87 1.86 7.20
C SER A 117 9.59 1.66 6.38
N LYS A 118 9.43 0.47 5.78
CA LYS A 118 8.17 0.08 5.10
C LYS A 118 6.98 0.13 6.04
N SER A 119 7.16 -0.32 7.28
CA SER A 119 6.14 -0.24 8.33
C SER A 119 5.75 1.21 8.63
N ASP A 120 6.70 2.14 8.70
CA ASP A 120 6.40 3.56 8.89
C ASP A 120 5.70 4.16 7.68
N VAL A 121 6.04 3.74 6.46
CA VAL A 121 5.31 4.15 5.26
C VAL A 121 3.84 3.74 5.35
N LEU A 122 3.55 2.48 5.68
CA LEU A 122 2.16 2.02 5.81
C LEU A 122 1.41 2.66 6.99
N ARG A 123 2.11 2.95 8.10
CA ARG A 123 1.53 3.55 9.31
C ARG A 123 1.24 5.04 9.15
N LEU A 124 2.19 5.80 8.62
CA LEU A 124 2.12 7.26 8.56
C LEU A 124 1.48 7.78 7.27
N ASN A 125 1.44 6.94 6.23
CA ASN A 125 1.19 7.37 4.86
C ASN A 125 1.93 8.69 4.50
N PRO A 126 3.27 8.69 4.62
CA PRO A 126 4.06 9.91 4.56
C PRO A 126 4.09 10.50 3.15
N ALA A 127 4.53 11.75 3.07
CA ALA A 127 4.80 12.40 1.79
C ALA A 127 5.86 11.63 1.00
N ARG A 128 5.67 11.58 -0.33
CA ARG A 128 6.71 11.15 -1.28
C ARG A 128 7.53 12.38 -1.61
N THR A 129 8.63 12.58 -0.89
CA THR A 129 9.38 13.83 -0.94
C THR A 129 10.03 14.05 -2.30
N HIS A 130 10.47 12.97 -2.97
CA HIS A 130 11.10 13.03 -4.29
C HIS A 130 10.67 11.85 -5.16
N VAL A 131 10.40 12.12 -6.43
CA VAL A 131 10.13 11.09 -7.45
C VAL A 131 11.10 11.30 -8.60
N PHE A 132 11.89 10.28 -8.90
CA PHE A 132 12.82 10.27 -10.02
C PHE A 132 12.33 9.35 -11.13
N LYS A 133 12.46 9.79 -12.38
CA LYS A 133 12.22 8.99 -13.58
C LYS A 133 13.37 9.22 -14.56
N GLY A 134 14.07 8.15 -14.95
CA GLY A 134 15.23 8.20 -15.82
C GLY A 134 16.36 9.09 -15.26
N GLY A 135 16.53 9.12 -13.93
CA GLY A 135 17.52 9.95 -13.25
C GLY A 135 17.14 11.43 -13.14
N LYS A 136 15.94 11.84 -13.56
CA LYS A 136 15.45 13.21 -13.45
C LYS A 136 14.40 13.32 -12.35
N LEU A 137 14.49 14.35 -11.52
CA LEU A 137 13.45 14.69 -10.55
C LEU A 137 12.19 15.16 -11.31
N VAL A 138 11.10 14.40 -11.20
CA VAL A 138 9.83 14.68 -11.91
C VAL A 138 8.71 15.16 -10.98
N ALA A 139 8.81 14.88 -9.68
CA ALA A 139 7.92 15.43 -8.67
C ALA A 139 8.64 15.59 -7.33
N GLN A 140 8.23 16.60 -6.58
CA GLN A 140 8.74 16.90 -5.25
C GLN A 140 7.58 17.33 -4.34
N THR A 141 7.57 16.87 -3.09
CA THR A 141 6.56 17.26 -2.10
C THR A 141 7.26 17.68 -0.81
N LYS A 142 6.89 18.85 -0.28
CA LYS A 142 7.27 19.26 1.08
C LYS A 142 6.31 18.59 2.08
N PRO A 143 6.79 17.82 3.07
CA PRO A 143 5.94 17.29 4.13
C PRO A 143 5.16 18.40 4.86
N ALA A 144 3.99 18.05 5.38
CA ALA A 144 3.20 18.98 6.19
C ALA A 144 3.92 19.29 7.50
N GLU A 145 3.91 20.56 7.90
CA GLU A 145 4.39 21.01 9.21
C GLU A 145 3.17 21.20 10.12
N SER A 146 3.21 20.62 11.31
CA SER A 146 2.15 20.74 12.30
C SER A 146 2.71 21.36 13.59
N THR A 147 2.04 22.39 14.09
CA THR A 147 2.42 23.08 15.34
C THR A 147 1.29 22.93 16.35
N VAL A 148 1.63 22.47 17.56
CA VAL A 148 0.68 22.46 18.69
C VAL A 148 0.75 23.81 19.40
N MET A 149 -0.37 24.53 19.43
CA MET A 149 -0.48 25.82 20.13
C MET A 149 -0.95 25.58 21.57
N GLY A 150 -0.15 25.94 22.58
CA GLY A 150 -0.49 25.78 23.99
C GLY A 150 0.73 25.61 24.90
N GLY A 151 0.53 25.63 26.22
CA GLY A 151 1.56 25.29 27.20
C GLY A 151 1.85 23.78 27.23
N ALA A 152 2.93 23.37 27.91
CA ALA A 152 3.31 21.96 28.01
C ALA A 152 2.15 21.11 28.58
N VAL A 153 1.65 20.16 27.79
CA VAL A 153 0.70 19.15 28.25
C VAL A 153 1.50 18.01 28.85
N ASN A 154 1.48 17.88 30.17
CA ASN A 154 2.16 16.79 30.86
C ASN A 154 1.26 15.54 30.87
N PHE A 155 1.61 14.54 30.06
CA PHE A 155 0.86 13.29 29.94
C PHE A 155 1.17 12.29 31.06
N THR A 156 2.01 12.65 32.04
CA THR A 156 2.12 11.86 33.27
C THR A 156 0.81 11.99 34.05
N ARG A 157 0.01 10.93 34.09
CA ARG A 157 -1.09 10.82 35.06
C ARG A 157 -0.51 10.93 36.47
N GLY A 158 -0.79 12.04 37.14
CA GLY A 158 -0.75 12.12 38.59
C GLY A 158 -2.05 11.55 39.16
N ASN A 159 -1.88 10.80 40.26
CA ASN A 159 -2.84 10.03 41.08
C ASN A 159 -3.03 8.58 40.66
#